data_AF-A0A9Q1Q6Y5-F1
#
_entry.id   AF-A0A9Q1Q6Y5-F1
#
_cell.length_a   1.000
_cell.length_b   1.000
_cell.length_c   1.000
_cell.angle_alpha   90.00
_cell.angle_beta   90.00
_cell.angle_gamma   90.00
#
_symmetry.space_group_name_H-M   'P 1'
#
loop_
_entity.id
_entity.type
_entity.pdbx_description
1 polymer ?
#
loop_
_entity_poly.entity_id
_entity_poly.type
_entity_poly.pdbx_seq_one_letter_code
_entity_poly.pdbx_strand_id
1 'polypeptide(L)'
;MGSHFVMYIAKMQDNSRSGLPPIGVERFVFVVNGAVTLTTGSGDKHNLMVDSFAYLPPNFHHSIDGDGSATLVVFERRYAYLEDHAPEFIVGSTDKQPLLETPGEIFQLRKLLPTSMAYDFNIHIMDFQPGEFLNVKEVHYNQHGLLLLEGQGIYRLGDSW
;
A
#
# COMPACT_ATOMS: atom_id res chain seq x y z
N MET A 1 10.36 -20.48 5.75
CA MET A 1 9.51 -19.32 6.13
C MET A 1 9.93 -18.15 5.25
N GLY A 2 8.95 -17.49 4.62
CA GLY A 2 9.15 -16.31 3.78
C GLY A 2 7.91 -15.41 3.90
N SER A 3 7.92 -14.26 3.24
CA SER A 3 6.74 -13.39 3.18
C SER A 3 5.60 -14.09 2.44
N HIS A 4 4.36 -13.72 2.77
CA HIS A 4 3.16 -14.14 2.01
C HIS A 4 2.74 -13.10 0.97
N PHE A 5 3.57 -12.09 0.74
CA PHE A 5 3.37 -11.01 -0.21
C PHE A 5 4.66 -10.72 -0.98
N VAL A 6 4.52 -10.03 -2.11
CA VAL A 6 5.63 -9.38 -2.81
C VAL A 6 5.50 -7.87 -2.68
N MET A 7 6.63 -7.18 -2.59
CA MET A 7 6.73 -5.74 -2.62
C MET A 7 7.75 -5.38 -3.70
N TYR A 8 7.38 -4.52 -4.64
CA TYR A 8 8.28 -4.12 -5.71
C TYR A 8 8.07 -2.66 -6.13
N ILE A 9 9.11 -2.07 -6.70
CA ILE A 9 9.08 -0.73 -7.27
C ILE A 9 8.93 -0.85 -8.79
N ALA A 10 7.85 -0.30 -9.33
CA ALA A 10 7.58 -0.26 -10.75
C ALA A 10 7.93 1.13 -11.31
N LYS A 11 8.89 1.19 -12.24
CA LYS A 11 9.20 2.42 -12.99
C LYS A 11 8.44 2.38 -14.31
N MET A 12 7.44 3.24 -14.40
CA MET A 12 6.62 3.41 -15.61
C MET A 12 7.19 4.57 -16.42
N GLN A 13 7.08 4.45 -17.75
CA GLN A 13 7.51 5.43 -18.73
C GLN A 13 6.37 5.65 -19.73
N ASP A 14 6.56 6.56 -20.70
CA ASP A 14 5.57 6.83 -21.74
C ASP A 14 5.08 5.55 -22.43
N ASN A 15 3.77 5.44 -22.60
CA ASN A 15 3.07 4.31 -23.21
C ASN A 15 3.32 2.96 -22.50
N SER A 16 3.65 2.98 -21.21
CA SER A 16 3.73 1.76 -20.41
C SER A 16 2.38 1.35 -19.85
N ARG A 17 2.15 0.04 -19.73
CA ARG A 17 0.91 -0.54 -19.21
C ARG A 17 1.21 -1.70 -18.28
N SER A 18 0.47 -1.78 -17.17
CA SER A 18 0.57 -2.92 -16.25
C SER A 18 -0.10 -4.17 -16.81
N GLY A 19 0.46 -5.34 -16.46
CA GLY A 19 -0.22 -6.63 -16.62
C GLY A 19 -1.16 -6.92 -15.45
N LEU A 20 -2.18 -7.72 -15.68
CA LEU A 20 -3.02 -8.27 -14.61
C LEU A 20 -2.19 -9.16 -13.68
N PRO A 21 -2.43 -9.15 -12.36
CA PRO A 21 -1.82 -10.10 -11.46
C PRO A 21 -2.41 -11.51 -11.68
N PRO A 22 -1.77 -12.57 -11.16
CA PRO A 22 -2.31 -13.93 -11.21
C PRO A 22 -3.71 -14.06 -10.58
N ILE A 23 -4.44 -15.12 -10.94
CA ILE A 23 -5.75 -15.43 -10.37
C ILE A 23 -5.67 -15.55 -8.84
N GLY A 24 -6.62 -14.91 -8.13
CA GLY A 24 -6.72 -14.91 -6.67
C GLY A 24 -5.72 -13.99 -5.96
N VAL A 25 -4.98 -13.18 -6.72
CA VAL A 25 -4.03 -12.20 -6.16
C VAL A 25 -4.70 -10.82 -6.09
N GLU A 26 -4.70 -10.24 -4.89
CA GLU A 26 -5.05 -8.85 -4.66
C GLU A 26 -3.82 -7.96 -4.88
N ARG A 27 -4.05 -6.71 -5.26
CA ARG A 27 -2.98 -5.75 -5.57
C ARG A 27 -3.25 -4.41 -4.90
N PHE A 28 -2.23 -3.84 -4.29
CA PHE A 28 -2.21 -2.45 -3.83
C PHE A 28 -1.12 -1.69 -4.57
N VAL A 29 -1.43 -0.49 -5.06
CA VAL A 29 -0.48 0.41 -5.71
C VAL A 29 -0.48 1.76 -5.01
N PHE A 30 0.70 2.36 -4.86
CA PHE A 30 0.89 3.70 -4.33
C PHE A 30 1.85 4.48 -5.21
N VAL A 31 1.47 5.70 -5.58
CA VAL A 31 2.26 6.56 -6.46
C VAL A 31 3.28 7.34 -5.65
N VAL A 32 4.55 7.02 -5.84
CA VAL A 32 5.68 7.69 -5.16
C VAL A 32 6.15 8.91 -5.95
N ASN A 33 6.08 8.85 -7.28
CA ASN A 33 6.46 9.95 -8.16
C ASN A 33 5.64 9.93 -9.46
N GLY A 34 5.37 11.10 -10.02
CA GLY A 34 4.63 11.26 -11.28
C GLY A 34 3.13 11.01 -11.13
N ALA A 35 2.51 10.49 -12.19
CA ALA A 35 1.10 10.14 -12.21
C ALA A 35 0.85 8.96 -13.16
N VAL A 36 -0.21 8.20 -12.88
CA VAL A 36 -0.68 7.09 -13.73
C VAL A 36 -2.20 7.13 -13.83
N THR A 37 -2.74 6.58 -14.92
CA THR A 37 -4.19 6.40 -15.06
C THR A 37 -4.55 4.95 -14.79
N LEU A 38 -5.39 4.70 -13.78
CA LEU A 38 -6.01 3.40 -13.54
C LEU A 38 -7.35 3.33 -14.28
N THR A 39 -7.55 2.29 -15.07
CA THR A 39 -8.83 1.99 -15.73
C THR A 39 -9.40 0.68 -15.21
N THR A 40 -10.65 0.67 -14.76
CA THR A 40 -11.34 -0.54 -14.29
C THR A 40 -11.91 -1.35 -15.46
N GLY A 41 -12.32 -2.60 -15.21
CA GLY A 41 -13.00 -3.44 -16.21
C GLY A 41 -14.31 -2.87 -16.75
N SER A 42 -14.99 -1.98 -16.00
CA SER A 42 -16.17 -1.23 -16.47
C SER A 42 -15.81 -0.08 -17.42
N GLY A 43 -14.53 0.30 -17.48
CA GLY A 43 -14.04 1.44 -18.26
C GLY A 43 -13.91 2.74 -17.48
N ASP A 44 -14.21 2.73 -16.17
CA ASP A 44 -14.05 3.90 -15.31
C ASP A 44 -12.57 4.22 -15.13
N LYS A 45 -12.23 5.52 -15.21
CA LYS A 45 -10.85 6.01 -15.16
C LYS A 45 -10.59 6.82 -13.90
N HIS A 46 -9.46 6.55 -13.26
CA HIS A 46 -8.98 7.22 -12.07
C HIS A 46 -7.55 7.72 -12.33
N ASN A 47 -7.34 9.03 -12.27
CA ASN A 47 -6.00 9.61 -12.35
C ASN A 47 -5.37 9.58 -10.96
N LEU A 48 -4.28 8.84 -10.80
CA LEU A 48 -3.55 8.67 -9.56
C LEU A 48 -2.28 9.52 -9.64
N MET A 49 -2.21 10.55 -8.81
CA MET A 49 -1.03 11.41 -8.67
C MET A 49 -0.17 10.92 -7.50
N VAL A 50 0.99 11.53 -7.27
CA VAL A 50 1.78 11.31 -6.05
C VAL A 50 0.89 11.32 -4.81
N ASP A 51 1.14 10.38 -3.90
CA ASP A 51 0.38 10.17 -2.66
C ASP A 51 -1.02 9.54 -2.84
N SER A 52 -1.45 9.34 -4.09
CA SER A 52 -2.63 8.53 -4.41
C SER A 52 -2.32 7.04 -4.34
N PHE A 53 -3.33 6.26 -3.99
CA PHE A 53 -3.26 4.81 -3.97
C PHE A 53 -4.53 4.17 -4.55
N ALA A 54 -4.39 2.91 -4.94
CA ALA A 54 -5.52 2.07 -5.27
C ALA A 54 -5.34 0.65 -4.72
N TYR A 55 -6.41 0.08 -4.20
CA TYR A 55 -6.50 -1.32 -3.83
C TYR A 55 -7.46 -2.03 -4.77
N LEU A 56 -7.03 -3.19 -5.25
CA LEU A 56 -7.67 -3.98 -6.29
C LEU A 56 -7.93 -5.37 -5.69
N PRO A 57 -9.20 -5.74 -5.48
CA PRO A 57 -9.59 -7.07 -4.99
C PRO A 57 -9.00 -8.21 -5.83
N PRO A 58 -8.91 -9.44 -5.29
CA PRO A 58 -8.50 -10.59 -6.09
C PRO A 58 -9.39 -10.73 -7.33
N ASN A 59 -8.76 -11.03 -8.48
CA ASN A 59 -9.43 -11.19 -9.77
C ASN A 59 -10.10 -9.92 -10.33
N PHE A 60 -9.86 -8.74 -9.76
CA PHE A 60 -10.39 -7.49 -10.27
C PHE A 60 -9.72 -7.08 -11.59
N HIS A 61 -10.50 -6.97 -12.67
CA HIS A 61 -9.98 -6.59 -13.99
C HIS A 61 -9.66 -5.09 -14.04
N HIS A 62 -8.41 -4.75 -14.41
CA HIS A 62 -7.93 -3.37 -14.48
C HIS A 62 -6.72 -3.22 -15.41
N SER A 63 -6.39 -1.98 -15.77
CA SER A 63 -5.08 -1.59 -16.33
C SER A 63 -4.57 -0.33 -15.64
N ILE A 64 -3.25 -0.23 -15.47
CA ILE A 64 -2.59 1.01 -15.05
C ILE A 64 -1.71 1.43 -16.21
N ASP A 65 -1.93 2.63 -16.70
CA ASP A 65 -1.28 3.20 -17.87
C ASP A 65 -0.43 4.39 -17.44
N GLY A 66 0.81 4.43 -17.93
CA GLY A 66 1.75 5.52 -17.71
C GLY A 66 1.93 6.34 -18.99
N ASP A 67 1.56 7.62 -18.94
CA ASP A 67 1.73 8.60 -20.03
C ASP A 67 2.88 9.59 -19.73
N GLY A 68 3.82 9.13 -18.90
CA GLY A 68 4.91 9.92 -18.35
C GLY A 68 5.81 9.06 -17.46
N SER A 69 6.87 9.67 -16.94
CA SER A 69 7.69 9.02 -15.91
C SER A 69 6.92 8.94 -14.59
N ALA A 70 6.58 7.73 -14.15
CA ALA A 70 5.96 7.47 -12.86
C ALA A 70 6.71 6.36 -12.09
N THR A 71 6.69 6.44 -10.77
CA THR A 71 7.24 5.41 -9.90
C THR A 71 6.17 4.98 -8.91
N LEU A 72 5.87 3.68 -8.92
CA LEU A 72 4.90 3.05 -8.04
C LEU A 72 5.63 2.13 -7.05
N VAL A 73 5.15 2.08 -5.82
CA VAL A 73 5.37 0.92 -4.95
C VAL A 73 4.13 0.04 -5.01
N VAL A 74 4.34 -1.25 -5.25
CA VAL A 74 3.26 -2.21 -5.46
C VAL A 74 3.41 -3.34 -4.47
N PHE A 75 2.29 -3.71 -3.86
CA PHE A 75 2.14 -4.89 -3.03
C PHE A 75 1.17 -5.86 -3.70
N GLU A 76 1.53 -7.13 -3.76
CA GLU A 76 0.65 -8.20 -4.23
C GLU A 76 0.70 -9.37 -3.26
N ARG A 77 -0.46 -9.98 -3.03
CA ARG A 77 -0.63 -11.10 -2.13
C ARG A 77 -1.72 -12.03 -2.64
N ARG A 78 -1.62 -13.33 -2.35
CA ARG A 78 -2.75 -14.25 -2.56
C ARG A 78 -3.78 -14.00 -1.46
N TYR A 79 -4.96 -13.57 -1.86
CA TYR A 79 -6.03 -13.22 -0.93
C TYR A 79 -6.48 -14.45 -0.12
N ALA A 80 -6.55 -14.29 1.20
CA ALA A 80 -7.09 -15.29 2.10
C ALA A 80 -8.61 -15.12 2.20
N TYR A 81 -9.34 -15.89 1.39
CA TYR A 81 -10.80 -15.87 1.38
C TYR A 81 -11.39 -16.23 2.75
N LEU A 82 -12.31 -15.39 3.21
CA LEU A 82 -13.15 -15.62 4.38
C LEU A 82 -14.61 -15.62 3.94
N GLU A 83 -15.38 -16.63 4.38
CA GLU A 83 -16.79 -16.78 4.03
C GLU A 83 -17.59 -15.51 4.37
N ASP A 84 -18.52 -15.12 3.50
CA ASP A 84 -19.34 -13.91 3.58
C ASP A 84 -18.58 -12.56 3.62
N HIS A 85 -17.27 -12.57 3.34
CA HIS A 85 -16.46 -11.36 3.28
C HIS A 85 -15.78 -11.23 1.92
N ALA A 86 -15.91 -10.05 1.30
CA ALA A 86 -15.23 -9.71 0.07
C ALA A 86 -14.73 -8.27 0.15
N PRO A 87 -13.46 -8.00 -0.21
CA PRO A 87 -12.94 -6.66 -0.20
C PRO A 87 -13.39 -5.94 -1.48
N GLU A 88 -13.52 -4.63 -1.40
CA GLU A 88 -14.01 -3.81 -2.51
C GLU A 88 -12.87 -3.05 -3.18
N PHE A 89 -13.11 -2.57 -4.39
CA PHE A 89 -12.18 -1.67 -5.07
C PHE A 89 -12.11 -0.33 -4.33
N ILE A 90 -10.88 0.15 -4.05
CA ILE A 90 -10.66 1.41 -3.35
C ILE A 90 -9.68 2.27 -4.14
N VAL A 91 -9.99 3.55 -4.25
CA VAL A 91 -9.06 4.60 -4.67
C VAL A 91 -9.05 5.68 -3.61
N GLY A 92 -7.87 6.15 -3.23
CA GLY A 92 -7.71 7.15 -2.19
C GLY A 92 -6.43 7.94 -2.33
N SER A 93 -6.22 8.81 -1.36
CA SER A 93 -5.00 9.60 -1.17
C SER A 93 -4.71 9.69 0.33
N THR A 94 -3.44 9.71 0.73
CA THR A 94 -3.05 9.67 2.14
C THR A 94 -3.57 10.88 2.91
N ASP A 95 -3.49 12.07 2.33
CA ASP A 95 -3.99 13.34 2.89
C ASP A 95 -5.48 13.30 3.27
N LYS A 96 -6.27 12.44 2.63
CA LYS A 96 -7.69 12.25 2.92
C LYS A 96 -7.98 11.19 3.98
N GLN A 97 -6.98 10.43 4.42
CA GLN A 97 -7.17 9.45 5.48
C GLN A 97 -7.13 10.13 6.86
N PRO A 98 -8.03 9.76 7.78
CA PRO A 98 -8.04 10.34 9.10
C PRO A 98 -6.79 9.93 9.89
N LEU A 99 -6.31 10.86 10.71
CA LEU A 99 -5.36 10.52 11.77
C LEU A 99 -6.06 9.64 12.80
N LEU A 100 -5.42 8.54 13.15
CA LEU A 100 -5.90 7.61 14.17
C LEU A 100 -5.19 7.86 15.49
N GLU A 101 -5.88 7.55 16.59
CA GLU A 101 -5.28 7.54 17.91
C GLU A 101 -4.23 6.42 18.01
N THR A 102 -3.11 6.73 18.64
CA THR A 102 -1.98 5.81 18.87
C THR A 102 -1.67 5.72 20.37
N PRO A 103 -2.49 5.00 21.16
CA PRO A 103 -2.32 4.96 22.61
C PRO A 103 -0.93 4.47 23.02
N GLY A 104 -0.21 5.27 23.80
CA GLY A 104 1.14 4.95 24.26
C GLY A 104 2.28 5.27 23.27
N GLU A 105 1.95 5.81 22.11
CA GLU A 105 2.89 6.17 21.05
C GLU A 105 2.68 7.63 20.61
N ILE A 106 3.70 8.21 19.97
CA ILE A 106 3.72 9.63 19.60
C ILE A 106 3.65 9.89 18.09
N PHE A 107 3.87 8.85 17.28
CA PHE A 107 3.79 8.96 15.82
C PHE A 107 2.36 9.23 15.35
N GLN A 108 2.24 9.88 14.20
CA GLN A 108 0.95 10.04 13.52
C GLN A 108 0.68 8.80 12.68
N LEU A 109 -0.53 8.23 12.79
CA LEU A 109 -0.91 7.03 12.04
C LEU A 109 -2.09 7.30 11.12
N ARG A 110 -1.95 6.89 9.85
CA ARG A 110 -3.06 6.71 8.91
C ARG A 110 -3.10 5.28 8.41
N LYS A 111 -4.31 4.74 8.21
CA LYS A 111 -4.54 3.46 7.53
C LYS A 111 -5.16 3.74 6.17
N LEU A 112 -4.63 3.12 5.12
CA LEU A 112 -5.08 3.36 3.76
C LEU A 112 -6.24 2.42 3.35
N LEU A 113 -6.39 1.28 4.03
CA LEU A 113 -7.50 0.35 3.80
C LEU A 113 -8.45 0.29 5.02
N PRO A 114 -9.73 -0.07 4.81
CA PRO A 114 -10.65 -0.33 5.91
C PRO A 114 -10.15 -1.42 6.86
N THR A 115 -10.60 -1.36 8.11
CA THR A 115 -10.24 -2.35 9.14
C THR A 115 -11.28 -3.46 9.28
N SER A 116 -12.17 -3.62 8.29
CA SER A 116 -13.15 -4.69 8.31
C SER A 116 -12.50 -6.04 8.02
N MET A 117 -13.16 -7.13 8.40
CA MET A 117 -12.67 -8.51 8.25
C MET A 117 -12.44 -8.94 6.79
N ALA A 118 -12.92 -8.17 5.82
CA ALA A 118 -12.73 -8.46 4.40
C ALA A 118 -11.30 -8.21 3.90
N TYR A 119 -10.49 -7.42 4.62
CA TYR A 119 -9.12 -7.08 4.21
C TYR A 119 -8.12 -7.87 5.06
N ASP A 120 -7.29 -8.69 4.42
CA ASP A 120 -6.35 -9.60 5.10
C ASP A 120 -4.95 -8.99 5.33
N PHE A 121 -4.77 -7.73 4.91
CA PHE A 121 -3.64 -6.84 5.21
C PHE A 121 -4.11 -5.37 5.24
N ASN A 122 -3.22 -4.47 5.67
CA ASN A 122 -3.44 -3.03 5.59
C ASN A 122 -2.13 -2.31 5.24
N ILE A 123 -2.22 -1.08 4.73
CA ILE A 123 -1.06 -0.21 4.48
C ILE A 123 -1.16 0.97 5.42
N HIS A 124 -0.10 1.18 6.19
CA HIS A 124 -0.03 2.27 7.15
C HIS A 124 0.96 3.34 6.67
N ILE A 125 0.61 4.59 6.91
CA ILE A 125 1.55 5.72 6.84
C ILE A 125 1.79 6.19 8.27
N MET A 126 3.07 6.23 8.65
CA MET A 126 3.52 6.59 9.98
C MET A 126 4.49 7.76 9.89
N ASP A 127 4.11 8.90 10.46
CA ASP A 127 4.95 10.09 10.49
C ASP A 127 5.56 10.28 11.89
N PHE A 128 6.86 10.52 11.93
CA PHE A 128 7.64 10.78 13.15
C PHE A 128 8.31 12.15 13.03
N GLN A 129 8.18 12.97 14.07
CA GLN A 129 8.98 14.19 14.17
C GLN A 129 10.45 13.85 14.51
N PRO A 130 11.41 14.74 14.19
CA PRO A 130 12.82 14.50 14.51
C PRO A 130 13.03 14.18 16.00
N GLY A 131 13.60 13.01 16.29
CA GLY A 131 13.88 12.52 17.64
C GLY A 131 12.78 11.64 18.25
N GLU A 132 11.61 11.52 17.60
CA GLU A 132 10.58 10.57 17.99
C GLU A 132 10.97 9.13 17.62
N PHE A 133 10.50 8.18 18.42
CA PHE A 133 10.74 6.75 18.23
C PHE A 133 9.60 5.93 18.83
N LEU A 134 9.49 4.67 18.43
CA LEU A 134 8.53 3.73 19.00
C LEU A 134 8.84 3.44 20.48
N ASN A 135 7.89 3.68 21.37
CA ASN A 135 8.05 3.35 22.79
C ASN A 135 8.08 1.83 22.99
N VAL A 136 7.19 1.11 22.31
CA VAL A 136 7.15 -0.35 22.30
C VAL A 136 8.24 -0.95 21.40
N LYS A 137 8.86 -2.03 21.86
CA LYS A 137 9.82 -2.82 21.08
C LYS A 137 9.04 -4.00 20.53
N GLU A 138 8.42 -3.79 19.38
CA GLU A 138 7.42 -4.70 18.84
C GLU A 138 7.96 -6.12 18.64
N VAL A 139 7.22 -7.10 19.16
CA VAL A 139 7.42 -8.52 18.90
C VAL A 139 6.04 -9.11 18.66
N HIS A 140 5.70 -9.35 17.39
CA HIS A 140 4.39 -9.82 16.97
C HIS A 140 4.50 -10.76 15.76
N TYR A 141 3.46 -11.55 15.51
CA TYR A 141 3.44 -12.48 14.38
C TYR A 141 3.21 -11.82 13.02
N ASN A 142 2.78 -10.55 12.99
CA ASN A 142 2.59 -9.78 11.75
C ASN A 142 3.90 -9.65 10.99
N GLN A 143 3.81 -9.60 9.66
CA GLN A 143 4.94 -9.39 8.76
C GLN A 143 4.85 -8.00 8.15
N HIS A 144 6.00 -7.36 7.92
CA HIS A 144 6.08 -6.00 7.36
C HIS A 144 6.96 -5.96 6.13
N GLY A 145 6.59 -5.10 5.19
CA GLY A 145 7.45 -4.57 4.14
C GLY A 145 7.22 -3.07 4.09
N LEU A 146 8.28 -2.28 4.24
CA LEU A 146 8.18 -0.82 4.36
C LEU A 146 9.06 -0.11 3.34
N LEU A 147 8.64 1.08 2.94
CA LEU A 147 9.42 2.02 2.15
C LEU A 147 9.51 3.33 2.94
N LEU A 148 10.73 3.82 3.19
CA LEU A 148 10.93 5.14 3.77
C LEU A 148 10.70 6.18 2.67
N LEU A 149 9.55 6.88 2.74
CA LEU A 149 9.16 7.88 1.75
C LEU A 149 9.94 9.18 1.92
N GLU A 150 10.07 9.65 3.17
CA GLU A 150 10.69 10.92 3.51
C GLU A 150 11.54 10.81 4.78
N GLY A 151 12.53 11.71 4.89
CA GLY A 151 13.38 11.80 6.08
C GLY A 151 14.45 10.71 6.17
N GLN A 152 14.89 10.47 7.41
CA GLN A 152 15.94 9.52 7.75
C GLN A 152 15.80 9.08 9.21
N GLY A 153 16.36 7.92 9.56
CA GLY A 153 16.32 7.40 10.92
C GLY A 153 17.22 6.18 11.09
N ILE A 154 17.17 5.58 12.28
CA ILE A 154 17.85 4.34 12.62
C ILE A 154 16.78 3.28 12.86
N TYR A 155 16.88 2.14 12.19
CA TYR A 155 15.87 1.09 12.26
C TYR A 155 16.47 -0.20 12.83
N ARG A 156 16.06 -0.58 14.04
CA ARG A 156 16.55 -1.79 14.69
C ARG A 156 15.82 -3.03 14.19
N LEU A 157 16.55 -4.06 13.77
CA LEU A 157 16.03 -5.39 13.42
C LEU A 157 16.75 -6.47 14.25
N GLY A 158 16.03 -7.09 15.19
CA GLY A 158 16.60 -8.03 16.15
C GLY A 158 17.68 -7.35 17.01
N ASP A 159 18.93 -7.77 16.84
CA ASP A 159 20.09 -7.19 17.55
C ASP A 159 20.91 -6.23 16.69
N SER A 160 20.45 -5.89 15.50
CA SER A 160 21.11 -4.96 14.56
C SER A 160 20.43 -3.60 14.54
N TRP A 161 21.21 -2.52 14.48
CA TRP A 161 20.75 -1.12 14.38
C TRP A 161 21.21 -0.49 13.07
#